data_AF-A0A517VA90-F1
#
_entry.id   AF-A0A517VA90-F1
#
_cell.length_a   1.000
_cell.length_b   1.000
_cell.length_c   1.000
_cell.angle_alpha   90.00
_cell.angle_beta   90.00
_cell.angle_gamma   90.00
#
_symmetry.space_group_name_H-M   'P 1'
#
loop_
_entity.id
_entity.type
_entity.pdbx_description
1 polymer ?
#
loop_
_entity_poly.entity_id
_entity_poly.type
_entity_poly.pdbx_seq_one_letter_code
_entity_poly.pdbx_strand_id
1 'polypeptide(L)'
;MNRPRTNLAVVLALLVALPSFAQDAKVNEPWIPDDPDLRNDLATMQGRWERVTRDENGKVVYRQEKLIKDDLEILTNMSVDGKYISTYRQTKFHLEKHGPVRVFYCGEATMLSGKWQGRTFPMDFAFLYRIDDEVFLDAPGMFESRRTYQRDPSIYIWKRIKDRSKTHSVSVDKQDDGSVRMGLTISDDDAAGETAEKLVAILVGADGKALSQPLKMNPAGQLEAIIKPTSTGRHSYYIRTESGDLVIGGEAEID
;
A
#
# COMPACT_ATOMS: atom_id res chain seq x y z
N MET A 1 72.42 -13.09 19.76
CA MET A 1 71.80 -13.97 20.78
C MET A 1 70.29 -13.86 20.68
N ASN A 2 69.62 -14.92 20.19
CA ASN A 2 68.44 -15.61 20.76
C ASN A 2 67.64 -14.82 21.83
N ARG A 3 66.32 -14.59 21.78
CA ARG A 3 65.15 -15.34 21.27
C ARG A 3 63.93 -14.42 21.03
N PRO A 4 62.91 -14.85 20.28
CA PRO A 4 61.62 -14.16 20.16
C PRO A 4 60.71 -14.48 21.37
N ARG A 5 59.80 -13.57 21.73
CA ARG A 5 58.68 -13.86 22.63
C ARG A 5 57.36 -13.61 21.90
N THR A 6 56.79 -14.73 21.47
CA THR A 6 55.42 -14.93 21.02
C THR A 6 54.46 -14.61 22.17
N ASN A 7 53.57 -13.63 21.99
CA ASN A 7 52.41 -13.48 22.86
C ASN A 7 51.18 -13.95 22.08
N LEU A 8 50.70 -15.10 22.53
CA LEU A 8 49.52 -15.83 22.10
C LEU A 8 48.27 -14.98 22.42
N ALA A 9 47.64 -14.40 21.39
CA ALA A 9 46.34 -13.77 21.54
C ALA A 9 45.27 -14.86 21.64
N VAL A 10 44.80 -15.14 22.86
CA VAL A 10 43.64 -15.98 23.12
C VAL A 10 42.40 -15.19 22.72
N VAL A 11 41.88 -15.43 21.52
CA VAL A 11 40.58 -14.93 21.08
C VAL A 11 39.52 -15.84 21.68
N LEU A 12 38.96 -15.42 22.81
CA LEU A 12 37.81 -16.07 23.44
C LEU A 12 36.55 -15.69 22.65
N ALA A 13 36.14 -16.55 21.71
CA ALA A 13 34.88 -16.40 21.00
C ALA A 13 33.73 -16.72 21.96
N LEU A 14 33.13 -15.69 22.56
CA LEU A 14 31.85 -15.81 23.26
C LEU A 14 30.76 -16.04 22.21
N LEU A 15 30.37 -17.31 22.02
CA LEU A 15 29.19 -17.68 21.25
C LEU A 15 27.96 -17.33 22.11
N VAL A 16 27.49 -16.08 22.02
CA VAL A 16 26.22 -15.69 22.62
C VAL A 16 25.11 -16.30 21.76
N ALA A 17 24.54 -17.41 22.25
CA ALA A 17 23.32 -17.96 21.69
C ALA A 17 22.21 -16.93 21.88
N LEU A 18 21.96 -16.11 20.86
CA LEU A 18 20.81 -15.22 20.84
C LEU A 18 19.56 -16.12 20.79
N PRO A 19 18.62 -15.98 21.73
CA PRO A 19 17.34 -16.66 21.61
C PRO A 19 16.73 -16.22 20.28
N SER A 20 16.45 -17.19 19.42
CA SER A 20 15.65 -16.96 18.22
C SER A 20 14.27 -16.52 18.71
N PHE A 21 14.03 -15.21 18.71
CA PHE A 21 12.69 -14.64 18.75
C PHE A 21 12.04 -14.99 17.41
N ALA A 22 11.63 -16.25 17.25
CA ALA A 22 10.55 -16.61 16.36
C ALA A 22 9.29 -16.02 17.00
N GLN A 23 9.14 -14.71 16.84
CA GLN A 23 7.88 -14.04 17.07
C GLN A 23 6.98 -14.61 15.98
N ASP A 24 6.12 -15.55 16.36
CA ASP A 24 5.05 -16.05 15.51
C ASP A 24 4.44 -14.83 14.83
N ALA A 25 4.71 -14.70 13.54
CA ALA A 25 4.03 -13.75 12.70
C ALA A 25 2.61 -14.30 12.62
N LYS A 26 1.81 -14.06 13.67
CA LYS A 26 0.36 -14.15 13.60
C LYS A 26 0.03 -13.34 12.36
N VAL A 27 -0.38 -14.07 11.34
CA VAL A 27 -0.89 -13.54 10.09
C VAL A 27 -1.80 -12.38 10.46
N ASN A 28 -1.57 -11.23 9.83
CA ASN A 28 -2.31 -9.99 10.09
C ASN A 28 -3.79 -10.24 9.75
N GLU A 29 -4.54 -10.81 10.68
CA GLU A 29 -5.99 -10.96 10.55
C GLU A 29 -6.57 -9.55 10.49
N PRO A 30 -7.49 -9.27 9.55
CA PRO A 30 -8.15 -7.97 9.47
C PRO A 30 -8.77 -7.60 10.81
N TRP A 31 -8.51 -6.37 11.27
CA TRP A 31 -9.21 -5.86 12.44
C TRP A 31 -10.69 -5.63 12.12
N ILE A 32 -11.58 -6.19 12.96
CA ILE A 32 -13.03 -6.02 12.85
C ILE A 32 -13.55 -5.36 14.14
N PRO A 33 -14.27 -4.23 14.06
CA PRO A 33 -14.85 -3.59 15.24
C PRO A 33 -15.91 -4.47 15.93
N ASP A 34 -15.94 -4.47 17.27
CA ASP A 34 -17.03 -5.13 18.01
C ASP A 34 -18.35 -4.33 17.95
N ASP A 35 -18.27 -3.00 17.95
CA ASP A 35 -19.43 -2.10 17.90
C ASP A 35 -20.14 -2.21 16.53
N PRO A 36 -21.48 -2.45 16.49
CA PRO A 36 -22.21 -2.65 15.25
C PRO A 36 -22.26 -1.40 14.35
N ASP A 37 -22.26 -0.19 14.92
CA ASP A 37 -22.23 1.04 14.13
C ASP A 37 -20.88 1.17 13.44
N LEU A 38 -19.78 0.85 14.14
CA LEU A 38 -18.44 0.86 13.56
C LEU A 38 -18.26 -0.21 12.49
N ARG A 39 -18.90 -1.38 12.62
CA ARG A 39 -18.93 -2.40 11.55
C ARG A 39 -19.66 -1.91 10.31
N ASN A 40 -20.80 -1.24 10.49
CA ASN A 40 -21.54 -0.64 9.39
C ASN A 40 -20.73 0.49 8.73
N ASP A 41 -20.08 1.33 9.52
CA ASP A 41 -19.19 2.39 9.02
C ASP A 41 -18.03 1.78 8.22
N LEU A 42 -17.38 0.71 8.74
CA LEU A 42 -16.30 0.00 8.04
C LEU A 42 -16.77 -0.59 6.71
N ALA A 43 -17.94 -1.24 6.69
CA ALA A 43 -18.54 -1.78 5.48
C ALA A 43 -18.84 -0.67 4.46
N THR A 44 -19.33 0.48 4.93
CA THR A 44 -19.61 1.65 4.09
C THR A 44 -18.31 2.28 3.57
N MET A 45 -17.23 2.30 4.36
CA MET A 45 -15.93 2.86 3.97
C MET A 45 -15.27 2.13 2.81
N GLN A 46 -15.57 0.84 2.61
CA GLN A 46 -14.93 0.03 1.58
C GLN A 46 -15.07 0.66 0.19
N GLY A 47 -14.00 0.56 -0.60
CA GLY A 47 -13.95 1.03 -1.98
C GLY A 47 -13.08 2.28 -2.19
N ARG A 48 -13.38 3.02 -3.26
CA ARG A 48 -12.56 4.12 -3.77
C ARG A 48 -13.22 5.47 -3.56
N TRP A 49 -12.41 6.44 -3.16
CA TRP A 49 -12.83 7.79 -2.83
C TRP A 49 -11.90 8.82 -3.45
N GLU A 50 -12.43 9.86 -4.08
CA GLU A 50 -11.64 10.96 -4.64
C GLU A 50 -11.85 12.24 -3.84
N ARG A 51 -10.75 12.97 -3.62
CA ARG A 51 -10.77 14.36 -3.21
C ARG A 51 -10.07 15.22 -4.24
N VAL A 52 -10.63 16.40 -4.49
CA VAL A 52 -10.03 17.42 -5.36
C VAL A 52 -9.67 18.63 -4.52
N THR A 53 -8.41 19.04 -4.56
CA THR A 53 -7.96 20.27 -3.91
C THR A 53 -7.96 21.42 -4.91
N ARG A 54 -8.46 22.57 -4.47
CA ARG A 54 -8.58 23.79 -5.28
C ARG A 54 -7.80 24.92 -4.62
N ASP A 55 -7.27 25.82 -5.44
CA ASP A 55 -6.70 27.09 -4.96
C ASP A 55 -7.80 28.10 -4.58
N GLU A 56 -7.39 29.30 -4.15
CA GLU A 56 -8.27 30.42 -3.79
C GLU A 56 -9.18 30.89 -4.94
N ASN A 57 -8.81 30.59 -6.19
CA ASN A 57 -9.59 30.92 -7.39
C ASN A 57 -10.50 29.75 -7.83
N GLY A 58 -10.54 28.66 -7.05
CA GLY A 58 -11.32 27.47 -7.35
C GLY A 58 -10.71 26.56 -8.42
N LYS A 59 -9.49 26.85 -8.91
CA LYS A 59 -8.82 25.99 -9.89
C LYS A 59 -8.30 24.74 -9.20
N VAL A 60 -8.48 23.59 -9.84
CA VAL A 60 -7.95 22.31 -9.34
C VAL A 60 -6.41 22.35 -9.36
N VAL A 61 -5.79 22.08 -8.22
CA VAL A 61 -4.33 22.05 -8.06
C VAL A 61 -3.77 20.65 -7.94
N TYR A 62 -4.51 19.73 -7.32
CA TYR A 62 -4.18 18.29 -7.30
C TYR A 62 -5.40 17.46 -6.91
N ARG A 63 -5.30 16.15 -7.14
CA ARG A 63 -6.31 15.15 -6.80
C ARG A 63 -5.71 14.13 -5.84
N GLN A 64 -6.55 13.52 -5.02
CA GLN A 64 -6.18 12.40 -4.18
C GLN A 64 -7.19 11.30 -4.29
N GLU A 65 -6.72 10.07 -4.21
CA GLU A 65 -7.55 8.90 -4.16
C GLU A 65 -7.24 8.11 -2.89
N LYS A 66 -8.29 7.70 -2.17
CA LYS A 66 -8.23 6.70 -1.12
C LYS A 66 -8.85 5.41 -1.63
N LEU A 67 -8.14 4.31 -1.50
CA LEU A 67 -8.69 2.97 -1.61
C LEU A 67 -8.72 2.37 -0.20
N ILE A 68 -9.91 1.97 0.25
CA ILE A 68 -10.09 1.29 1.54
C ILE A 68 -10.51 -0.14 1.25
N LYS A 69 -9.73 -1.08 1.80
CA LYS A 69 -10.00 -2.51 1.76
C LYS A 69 -9.69 -3.10 3.12
N ASP A 70 -10.67 -3.75 3.72
CA ASP A 70 -10.59 -4.27 5.08
C ASP A 70 -10.20 -3.14 6.05
N ASP A 71 -9.11 -3.29 6.80
CA ASP A 71 -8.55 -2.30 7.74
C ASP A 71 -7.35 -1.53 7.16
N LEU A 72 -7.22 -1.51 5.83
CA LEU A 72 -6.14 -0.84 5.10
C LEU A 72 -6.67 0.36 4.30
N GLU A 73 -6.04 1.52 4.50
CA GLU A 73 -6.17 2.69 3.62
C GLU A 73 -4.93 2.82 2.74
N ILE A 74 -5.14 2.88 1.43
CA ILE A 74 -4.12 3.27 0.47
C ILE A 74 -4.42 4.68 -0.03
N LEU A 75 -3.54 5.64 0.25
CA LEU A 75 -3.68 7.02 -0.20
C LEU A 75 -2.71 7.31 -1.35
N THR A 76 -3.26 7.86 -2.42
CA THR A 76 -2.56 8.22 -3.66
C THR A 76 -2.70 9.72 -3.93
N ASN A 77 -1.58 10.40 -4.20
CA ASN A 77 -1.57 11.78 -4.69
C ASN A 77 -1.38 11.83 -6.21
N MET A 78 -2.27 12.52 -6.92
CA MET A 78 -2.26 12.69 -8.37
C MET A 78 -2.25 14.18 -8.76
N SER A 79 -1.59 14.50 -9.85
CA SER A 79 -1.62 15.83 -10.46
C SER A 79 -2.97 16.08 -11.12
N VAL A 80 -3.19 17.31 -11.60
CA VAL A 80 -4.45 17.71 -12.24
C VAL A 80 -4.74 16.89 -13.51
N ASP A 81 -3.70 16.52 -14.25
CA ASP A 81 -3.72 15.67 -15.45
C ASP A 81 -3.77 14.17 -15.13
N GLY A 82 -3.87 13.79 -13.85
CA GLY A 82 -4.04 12.40 -13.42
C GLY A 82 -2.74 11.60 -13.32
N LYS A 83 -1.56 12.23 -13.43
CA LYS A 83 -0.27 11.57 -13.21
C LYS A 83 0.00 11.41 -11.71
N TYR A 84 0.65 10.33 -11.33
CA TYR A 84 0.98 10.08 -9.93
C TYR A 84 2.17 10.96 -9.51
N ILE A 85 2.03 11.71 -8.40
CA ILE A 85 3.05 12.74 -8.05
C ILE A 85 4.09 12.24 -7.06
N SER A 86 3.70 11.73 -5.88
CA SER A 86 4.72 11.60 -4.82
C SER A 86 4.38 10.77 -3.58
N THR A 87 3.15 10.33 -3.36
CA THR A 87 2.84 9.59 -2.12
C THR A 87 1.85 8.49 -2.39
N TYR A 88 2.36 7.28 -2.18
CA TYR A 88 1.62 6.05 -2.11
C TYR A 88 1.95 5.48 -0.74
N ARG A 89 0.99 5.51 0.18
CA ARG A 89 1.16 4.90 1.50
C ARG A 89 0.00 3.97 1.78
N GLN A 90 0.32 2.80 2.32
CA GLN A 90 -0.64 1.93 2.98
C GLN A 90 -0.67 2.30 4.45
N THR A 91 -1.86 2.43 5.03
CA THR A 91 -2.04 2.78 6.44
C THR A 91 -2.94 1.73 7.05
N LYS A 92 -2.50 1.08 8.13
CA LYS A 92 -3.41 0.28 8.95
C LYS A 92 -4.19 1.21 9.84
N PHE A 93 -5.50 1.02 9.88
CA PHE A 93 -6.38 1.83 10.69
C PHE A 93 -7.33 0.99 11.52
N HIS A 94 -7.88 1.60 12.56
CA HIS A 94 -9.06 1.11 13.25
C HIS A 94 -10.02 2.26 13.51
N LEU A 95 -11.26 1.92 13.78
CA LEU A 95 -12.32 2.87 14.09
C LEU A 95 -12.58 2.87 15.60
N GLU A 96 -12.70 4.05 16.18
CA GLU A 96 -13.11 4.23 17.58
C GLU A 96 -14.40 5.05 17.63
N LYS A 97 -15.12 4.91 18.76
CA LYS A 97 -16.33 5.66 19.04
C LYS A 97 -16.29 6.17 20.47
N HIS A 98 -16.52 7.47 20.64
CA HIS A 98 -16.54 8.16 21.93
C HIS A 98 -17.87 8.90 22.06
N GLY A 99 -18.88 8.22 22.61
CA GLY A 99 -20.25 8.72 22.59
C GLY A 99 -20.80 8.82 21.15
N PRO A 100 -21.30 9.99 20.70
CA PRO A 100 -21.77 10.18 19.32
C PRO A 100 -20.62 10.45 18.34
N VAL A 101 -19.38 10.59 18.82
CA VAL A 101 -18.22 10.97 18.02
C VAL A 101 -17.52 9.75 17.47
N ARG A 102 -17.29 9.74 16.15
CA ARG A 102 -16.58 8.69 15.42
C ARG A 102 -15.15 9.14 15.13
N VAL A 103 -14.18 8.26 15.33
CA VAL A 103 -12.75 8.56 15.19
C VAL A 103 -12.07 7.52 14.32
N PHE A 104 -11.32 7.97 13.32
CA PHE A 104 -10.46 7.14 12.48
C PHE A 104 -9.04 7.24 13.04
N TYR A 105 -8.46 6.13 13.46
CA TYR A 105 -7.12 6.07 14.03
C TYR A 105 -6.17 5.32 13.11
N CYS A 106 -4.99 5.88 12.87
CA CYS A 106 -3.94 5.30 12.04
C CYS A 106 -2.72 4.94 12.89
N GLY A 107 -2.46 3.64 13.04
CA GLY A 107 -1.36 3.14 13.86
C GLY A 107 -0.02 3.16 13.13
N GLU A 108 0.00 2.60 11.92
CA GLU A 108 1.22 2.44 11.12
C GLU A 108 0.97 2.78 9.66
N ALA A 109 2.01 3.28 8.99
CA ALA A 109 2.00 3.45 7.54
C ALA A 109 3.25 2.87 6.90
N THR A 110 3.05 2.14 5.80
CA THR A 110 4.09 1.63 4.92
C THR A 110 4.16 2.48 3.67
N MET A 111 5.34 3.02 3.37
CA MET A 111 5.57 3.76 2.15
C MET A 111 5.70 2.78 0.99
N LEU A 112 4.82 2.90 0.01
CA LEU A 112 4.76 1.99 -1.13
C LEU A 112 5.52 2.55 -2.36
N SER A 113 5.98 3.81 -2.31
CA SER A 113 6.81 4.43 -3.34
C SER A 113 7.77 5.50 -2.79
N GLY A 114 8.74 5.89 -3.61
CA GLY A 114 9.70 6.96 -3.30
C GLY A 114 10.92 6.49 -2.50
N LYS A 115 11.72 7.45 -2.00
CA LYS A 115 12.99 7.20 -1.27
C LYS A 115 12.84 6.28 -0.05
N TRP A 116 11.63 6.20 0.51
CA TRP A 116 11.33 5.42 1.71
C TRP A 116 10.52 4.16 1.42
N GLN A 117 10.42 3.73 0.17
CA GLN A 117 9.65 2.55 -0.23
C GLN A 117 10.01 1.31 0.61
N GLY A 118 8.98 0.54 0.98
CA GLY A 118 9.06 -0.67 1.81
C GLY A 118 9.23 -0.41 3.30
N ARG A 119 9.42 0.84 3.73
CA ARG A 119 9.58 1.16 5.15
C ARG A 119 8.23 1.42 5.81
N THR A 120 8.06 0.85 6.99
CA THR A 120 6.92 1.08 7.88
C THR A 120 7.31 2.04 9.00
N PHE A 121 6.44 2.99 9.31
CA PHE A 121 6.64 3.97 10.37
C PHE A 121 5.39 4.06 11.25
N PRO A 122 5.56 4.27 12.57
CA PRO A 122 4.45 4.61 13.43
C PRO A 122 3.92 5.99 13.04
N MET A 123 2.60 6.09 12.89
CA MET A 123 1.93 7.31 12.46
C MET A 123 1.19 7.99 13.60
N ASP A 124 0.55 7.20 14.48
CA ASP A 124 -0.18 7.62 15.68
C ASP A 124 -0.99 8.90 15.46
N PHE A 125 -1.76 8.96 14.38
CA PHE A 125 -2.64 10.11 14.11
C PHE A 125 -4.10 9.68 14.09
N ALA A 126 -4.97 10.62 14.47
CA ALA A 126 -6.41 10.42 14.48
C ALA A 126 -7.15 11.61 13.89
N PHE A 127 -8.34 11.37 13.35
CA PHE A 127 -9.24 12.42 12.90
C PHE A 127 -10.71 12.02 13.12
N LEU A 128 -11.58 13.02 13.21
CA LEU A 128 -13.02 12.77 13.28
C LEU A 128 -13.54 12.43 11.88
N TYR A 129 -14.55 11.56 11.79
CA TYR A 129 -15.17 11.27 10.51
C TYR A 129 -16.69 11.18 10.56
N ARG A 130 -17.27 11.29 9.37
CA ARG A 130 -18.65 10.88 9.08
C ARG A 130 -18.66 10.26 7.68
N ILE A 131 -19.47 9.22 7.50
CA ILE A 131 -19.58 8.55 6.21
C ILE A 131 -21.02 8.19 5.87
N ASP A 132 -21.31 8.18 4.58
CA ASP A 132 -22.48 7.57 3.96
C ASP A 132 -22.11 6.94 2.59
N ASP A 133 -23.11 6.55 1.80
CA ASP A 133 -22.90 5.90 0.50
C ASP A 133 -22.24 6.78 -0.56
N GLU A 134 -22.17 8.10 -0.37
CA GLU A 134 -21.64 9.01 -1.39
C GLU A 134 -20.46 9.84 -0.91
N VAL A 135 -20.43 10.13 0.40
CA VAL A 135 -19.49 11.06 0.99
C VAL A 135 -18.79 10.43 2.20
N PHE A 136 -17.47 10.56 2.21
CA PHE A 136 -16.65 10.37 3.40
C PHE A 136 -16.09 11.74 3.79
N LEU A 137 -16.51 12.25 4.95
CA LEU A 137 -15.93 13.44 5.57
C LEU A 137 -14.80 13.03 6.51
N ASP A 138 -13.63 13.62 6.32
CA ASP A 138 -12.58 13.63 7.31
C ASP A 138 -12.51 15.01 7.98
N ALA A 139 -12.11 15.06 9.24
CA ALA A 139 -11.93 16.30 9.99
C ALA A 139 -10.66 16.22 10.86
N PRO A 140 -9.48 16.43 10.25
CA PRO A 140 -8.22 16.49 10.99
C PRO A 140 -8.07 17.84 11.72
N GLY A 141 -7.12 17.90 12.66
CA GLY A 141 -6.86 19.14 13.42
C GLY A 141 -7.78 19.34 14.63
N MET A 142 -8.71 18.40 14.88
CA MET A 142 -9.75 18.56 15.92
C MET A 142 -9.32 18.10 17.32
N PHE A 143 -8.19 17.40 17.44
CA PHE A 143 -7.68 16.89 18.71
C PHE A 143 -6.56 17.78 19.24
N GLU A 144 -6.62 18.11 20.54
CA GLU A 144 -5.55 18.85 21.22
C GLU A 144 -4.34 17.95 21.54
N SER A 145 -4.61 16.71 21.99
CA SER A 145 -3.58 15.81 22.55
C SER A 145 -3.16 14.66 21.63
N ARG A 146 -3.94 14.36 20.57
CA ARG A 146 -3.60 13.33 19.59
C ARG A 146 -2.95 13.98 18.37
N ARG A 147 -1.96 13.31 17.77
CA ARG A 147 -1.39 13.82 16.53
C ARG A 147 -2.45 13.75 15.42
N THR A 148 -2.28 14.64 14.46
CA THR A 148 -3.14 14.82 13.30
C THR A 148 -2.23 15.16 12.14
N TYR A 149 -2.58 14.72 10.93
CA TYR A 149 -1.80 15.06 9.73
C TYR A 149 -2.02 16.50 9.27
N GLN A 150 -2.94 17.24 9.91
CA GLN A 150 -3.14 18.67 9.71
C GLN A 150 -3.08 19.39 11.05
N ARG A 151 -2.32 20.49 11.13
CA ARG A 151 -2.19 21.29 12.35
C ARG A 151 -3.48 22.06 12.67
N ASP A 152 -4.04 22.72 11.68
CA ASP A 152 -5.23 23.55 11.85
C ASP A 152 -6.51 22.74 11.59
N PRO A 153 -7.59 22.96 12.36
CA PRO A 153 -8.89 22.33 12.12
C PRO A 153 -9.32 22.49 10.66
N SER A 154 -9.59 21.37 10.00
CA SER A 154 -9.99 21.34 8.60
C SER A 154 -11.08 20.29 8.39
N ILE A 155 -11.80 20.39 7.28
CA ILE A 155 -12.75 19.36 6.82
C ILE A 155 -12.39 19.03 5.38
N TYR A 156 -12.16 17.75 5.10
CA TYR A 156 -12.05 17.29 3.72
C TYR A 156 -13.21 16.40 3.33
N ILE A 157 -13.71 16.64 2.11
CA ILE A 157 -14.85 15.94 1.54
C ILE A 157 -14.32 15.01 0.46
N TRP A 158 -14.47 13.71 0.70
CA TRP A 158 -14.17 12.66 -0.24
C TRP A 158 -15.46 12.20 -0.89
N LYS A 159 -15.48 12.10 -2.21
CA LYS A 159 -16.63 11.59 -2.96
C LYS A 159 -16.35 10.16 -3.39
N ARG A 160 -17.36 9.29 -3.26
CA ARG A 160 -17.24 7.92 -3.77
C ARG A 160 -17.03 7.94 -5.27
N ILE A 161 -16.05 7.19 -5.74
CA ILE A 161 -15.86 6.96 -7.17
C ILE A 161 -16.81 5.84 -7.57
N LYS A 162 -18.00 6.20 -8.05
CA LYS A 162 -18.93 5.26 -8.70
C LYS A 162 -18.33 4.93 -10.07
N ASP A 163 -17.95 3.68 -10.29
CA ASP A 163 -17.55 3.13 -11.61
C ASP A 163 -16.68 4.04 -12.48
N ARG A 164 -15.36 3.98 -12.27
CA ARG A 164 -14.48 3.89 -13.45
C ARG A 164 -14.36 2.40 -13.73
N SER A 165 -15.17 1.86 -14.65
CA SER A 165 -15.32 0.44 -14.98
C SER A 165 -14.02 -0.32 -15.32
N LYS A 166 -12.84 0.29 -15.26
CA LYS A 166 -11.57 -0.40 -15.35
C LYS A 166 -11.22 -1.02 -13.99
N THR A 167 -11.89 -2.11 -13.64
CA THR A 167 -11.41 -2.96 -12.54
C THR A 167 -10.16 -3.67 -13.04
N HIS A 168 -9.05 -3.35 -12.39
CA HIS A 168 -7.77 -4.01 -12.58
C HIS A 168 -7.64 -5.04 -11.47
N SER A 169 -7.76 -6.33 -11.77
CA SER A 169 -7.46 -7.38 -10.80
C SER A 169 -6.11 -8.00 -11.14
N VAL A 170 -5.25 -8.15 -10.15
CA VAL A 170 -3.97 -8.86 -10.31
C VAL A 170 -4.09 -10.26 -9.72
N SER A 171 -3.72 -11.27 -10.51
CA SER A 171 -3.39 -12.59 -10.00
C SER A 171 -1.88 -12.72 -9.89
N VAL A 172 -1.41 -13.43 -8.87
CA VAL A 172 0.00 -13.75 -8.69
C VAL A 172 0.08 -15.24 -8.42
N ASP A 173 0.46 -16.00 -9.44
CA ASP A 173 0.43 -17.46 -9.45
C ASP A 173 1.85 -18.02 -9.49
N LYS A 174 2.24 -18.73 -8.42
CA LYS A 174 3.50 -19.47 -8.38
C LYS A 174 3.47 -20.61 -9.40
N GLN A 175 4.57 -20.80 -10.12
CA GLN A 175 4.77 -21.88 -11.08
C GLN A 175 5.70 -22.95 -10.50
N ASP A 176 5.62 -24.17 -11.02
CA ASP A 176 6.43 -25.32 -10.57
C ASP A 176 7.95 -25.10 -10.73
N ASP A 177 8.36 -24.22 -11.65
CA ASP A 177 9.77 -23.88 -11.89
C ASP A 177 10.30 -22.77 -10.97
N GLY A 178 9.52 -22.37 -9.97
CA GLY A 178 9.83 -21.29 -9.03
C GLY A 178 9.62 -19.88 -9.58
N SER A 179 9.14 -19.74 -10.82
CA SER A 179 8.73 -18.43 -11.36
C SER A 179 7.37 -17.98 -10.83
N VAL A 180 7.10 -16.69 -10.93
CA VAL A 180 5.81 -16.09 -10.58
C VAL A 180 5.17 -15.52 -11.84
N ARG A 181 3.96 -15.97 -12.12
CA ARG A 181 3.09 -15.40 -13.15
C ARG A 181 2.25 -14.30 -12.51
N MET A 182 2.44 -13.07 -12.97
CA MET A 182 1.56 -11.96 -12.62
C MET A 182 0.58 -11.74 -13.76
N GLY A 183 -0.70 -12.00 -13.51
CA GLY A 183 -1.79 -11.69 -14.42
C GLY A 183 -2.44 -10.37 -14.05
N LEU A 184 -2.76 -9.54 -15.02
CA LEU A 184 -3.64 -8.38 -14.89
C LEU A 184 -4.86 -8.63 -15.77
N THR A 185 -6.03 -8.69 -15.14
CA THR A 185 -7.29 -8.64 -15.86
C THR A 185 -7.81 -7.21 -15.80
N ILE A 186 -8.07 -6.64 -16.98
CA ILE A 186 -8.74 -5.34 -17.14
C ILE A 186 -10.14 -5.66 -17.65
N SER A 187 -11.17 -5.46 -16.81
CA SER A 187 -12.56 -5.68 -17.22
C SER A 187 -13.06 -4.47 -18.01
N ASP A 188 -12.66 -4.31 -19.26
CA ASP A 188 -13.20 -3.28 -20.17
C ASP A 188 -13.22 -3.81 -21.60
N ASP A 189 -14.41 -3.93 -22.20
CA ASP A 189 -14.62 -4.53 -23.53
C ASP A 189 -14.00 -3.69 -24.67
N ASP A 190 -13.75 -2.39 -24.43
CA ASP A 190 -13.32 -1.45 -25.48
C ASP A 190 -11.86 -0.99 -25.39
N ALA A 191 -11.09 -1.35 -24.35
CA ALA A 191 -9.77 -0.75 -24.07
C ALA A 191 -8.58 -1.73 -24.03
N ALA A 192 -8.79 -3.04 -24.17
CA ALA A 192 -7.71 -4.03 -23.99
C ALA A 192 -6.60 -3.93 -25.06
N GLY A 193 -6.91 -3.46 -26.26
CA GLY A 193 -5.98 -3.44 -27.40
C GLY A 193 -4.86 -2.39 -27.31
N GLU A 194 -5.19 -1.12 -27.01
CA GLU A 194 -4.19 -0.03 -26.98
C GLU A 194 -3.47 0.12 -25.63
N THR A 195 -4.03 -0.40 -24.53
CA THR A 195 -3.47 -0.22 -23.18
C THR A 195 -2.42 -1.29 -22.82
N ALA A 196 -2.40 -2.42 -23.54
CA ALA A 196 -1.56 -3.58 -23.23
C ALA A 196 -0.07 -3.35 -23.47
N GLU A 197 0.31 -2.58 -24.48
CA GLU A 197 1.72 -2.39 -24.88
C GLU A 197 2.54 -1.57 -23.89
N LYS A 198 1.90 -0.95 -22.89
CA LYS A 198 2.55 0.00 -21.99
C LYS A 198 2.54 -0.43 -20.53
N LEU A 199 2.22 -1.67 -20.20
CA LEU A 199 2.16 -2.10 -18.80
C LEU A 199 3.35 -2.98 -18.43
N VAL A 200 3.95 -2.70 -17.27
CA VAL A 200 5.15 -3.36 -16.76
C VAL A 200 4.82 -3.93 -15.39
N ALA A 201 4.92 -5.25 -15.26
CA ALA A 201 4.93 -5.93 -13.98
C ALA A 201 6.31 -5.78 -13.33
N ILE A 202 6.32 -5.44 -12.05
CA ILE A 202 7.51 -5.26 -11.23
C ILE A 202 7.36 -6.15 -10.01
N LEU A 203 8.33 -7.03 -9.78
CA LEU A 203 8.46 -7.84 -8.58
C LEU A 203 9.69 -7.38 -7.82
N VAL A 204 9.55 -7.05 -6.54
CA VAL A 204 10.63 -6.61 -5.66
C VAL A 204 10.94 -7.71 -4.65
N GLY A 205 12.16 -8.23 -4.73
CA GLY A 205 12.71 -9.24 -3.85
C GLY A 205 12.82 -8.80 -2.39
N ALA A 206 12.91 -9.77 -1.48
CA ALA A 206 13.25 -9.54 -0.08
C ALA A 206 14.65 -8.89 0.08
N ASP A 207 15.53 -9.08 -0.91
CA ASP A 207 16.83 -8.42 -1.03
C ASP A 207 16.74 -6.97 -1.57
N GLY A 208 15.54 -6.46 -1.83
CA GLY A 208 15.27 -5.12 -2.34
C GLY A 208 15.51 -4.96 -3.84
N LYS A 209 15.89 -6.02 -4.57
CA LYS A 209 16.08 -5.93 -6.02
C LYS A 209 14.74 -6.00 -6.74
N ALA A 210 14.53 -5.07 -7.67
CA ALA A 210 13.37 -5.06 -8.54
C ALA A 210 13.68 -5.81 -9.84
N LEU A 211 12.76 -6.67 -10.24
CA LEU A 211 12.70 -7.28 -11.57
C LEU A 211 11.47 -6.72 -12.27
N SER A 212 11.65 -6.26 -13.50
CA SER A 212 10.55 -5.73 -14.30
C SER A 212 10.40 -6.50 -15.60
N GLN A 213 9.17 -6.85 -15.96
CA GLN A 213 8.84 -7.37 -17.28
C GLN A 213 7.62 -6.66 -17.85
N PRO A 214 7.64 -6.30 -19.14
CA PRO A 214 6.43 -5.91 -19.84
C PRO A 214 5.38 -7.01 -19.73
N LEU A 215 4.14 -6.63 -19.43
CA LEU A 215 3.01 -7.53 -19.56
C LEU A 215 2.77 -7.81 -21.05
N LYS A 216 2.42 -9.04 -21.37
CA LYS A 216 2.04 -9.46 -22.72
C LYS A 216 0.64 -10.02 -22.69
N MET A 217 -0.11 -9.79 -23.76
CA MET A 217 -1.43 -10.41 -23.90
C MET A 217 -1.27 -11.92 -24.10
N ASN A 218 -1.93 -12.72 -23.26
CA ASN A 218 -1.98 -14.17 -23.40
C ASN A 218 -3.15 -14.60 -24.33
N PRO A 219 -3.23 -15.87 -24.75
CA PRO A 219 -4.29 -16.34 -25.65
C PRO A 219 -5.73 -16.18 -25.12
N ALA A 220 -5.89 -15.99 -23.80
CA ALA A 220 -7.17 -15.75 -23.16
C ALA A 220 -7.54 -14.25 -23.09
N GLY A 221 -6.71 -13.36 -23.64
CA GLY A 221 -6.94 -11.91 -23.61
C GLY A 221 -6.60 -11.27 -22.26
N GLN A 222 -5.77 -11.91 -21.44
CA GLN A 222 -5.27 -11.35 -20.19
C GLN A 222 -3.84 -10.86 -20.34
N LEU A 223 -3.48 -9.80 -19.63
CA LEU A 223 -2.10 -9.31 -19.60
C LEU A 223 -1.30 -10.12 -18.57
N GLU A 224 -0.19 -10.73 -18.98
CA GLU A 224 0.65 -11.54 -18.07
C GLU A 224 2.14 -11.21 -18.19
N ALA A 225 2.86 -11.33 -17.07
CA ALA A 225 4.32 -11.37 -17.03
C ALA A 225 4.77 -12.56 -16.19
N ILE A 226 5.87 -13.20 -16.58
CA ILE A 226 6.45 -14.33 -15.85
C ILE A 226 7.82 -13.90 -15.33
N ILE A 227 7.86 -13.55 -14.05
CA ILE A 227 9.07 -13.05 -13.42
C ILE A 227 9.71 -14.18 -12.62
N LYS A 228 11.01 -14.42 -12.84
CA LYS A 228 11.80 -15.38 -12.06
C LYS A 228 12.42 -14.66 -10.86
N PRO A 229 11.90 -14.82 -9.65
CA PRO A 229 12.41 -14.13 -8.47
C PRO A 229 13.87 -14.50 -8.21
N THR A 230 14.64 -13.53 -7.70
CA THR A 230 16.07 -13.72 -7.34
C THR A 230 16.28 -14.21 -5.92
N SER A 231 15.21 -14.32 -5.14
CA SER A 231 15.21 -14.72 -3.73
C SER A 231 13.89 -15.39 -3.36
N THR A 232 13.88 -16.15 -2.28
CA THR A 232 12.65 -16.66 -1.64
C THR A 232 12.17 -15.68 -0.55
N GLY A 233 10.94 -15.83 -0.07
CA GLY A 233 10.30 -15.00 0.95
C GLY A 233 9.21 -14.07 0.42
N ARG A 234 8.87 -13.04 1.21
CA ARG A 234 7.83 -12.07 0.87
C ARG A 234 8.33 -11.06 -0.16
N HIS A 235 7.60 -10.92 -1.26
CA HIS A 235 7.88 -10.02 -2.36
C HIS A 235 6.75 -8.99 -2.47
N SER A 236 7.11 -7.74 -2.74
CA SER A 236 6.12 -6.75 -3.18
C SER A 236 5.98 -6.83 -4.70
N TYR A 237 4.77 -6.72 -5.21
CA TYR A 237 4.52 -6.64 -6.64
C TYR A 237 3.78 -5.36 -7.00
N TYR A 238 4.05 -4.86 -8.20
CA TYR A 238 3.44 -3.67 -8.76
C TYR A 238 3.19 -3.89 -10.24
N ILE A 239 2.13 -3.32 -10.76
CA ILE A 239 1.92 -3.15 -12.20
C ILE A 239 1.84 -1.68 -12.46
N ARG A 240 2.69 -1.18 -13.35
CA ARG A 240 2.77 0.22 -13.73
C ARG A 240 2.61 0.40 -15.22
N THR A 241 2.28 1.60 -15.67
CA THR A 241 2.47 2.00 -17.05
C THR A 241 3.96 2.24 -17.36
N GLU A 242 4.34 2.29 -18.63
CA GLU A 242 5.68 2.66 -19.09
C GLU A 242 6.02 4.12 -18.72
N SER A 243 5.01 4.98 -18.60
CA SER A 243 5.17 6.33 -18.05
C SER A 243 5.46 6.33 -16.53
N GLY A 244 5.39 5.16 -15.89
CA GLY A 244 5.67 4.96 -14.47
C GLY A 244 4.45 5.05 -13.56
N ASP A 245 3.24 5.20 -14.10
CA ASP A 245 2.01 5.33 -13.33
C ASP A 245 1.62 3.99 -12.72
N LEU A 246 1.44 3.93 -11.40
CA LEU A 246 1.05 2.69 -10.74
C LEU A 246 -0.43 2.38 -11.04
N VAL A 247 -0.67 1.18 -11.57
CA VAL A 247 -2.01 0.67 -11.81
C VAL A 247 -2.53 -0.07 -10.57
N ILE A 248 -1.69 -0.92 -9.98
CA ILE A 248 -2.04 -1.78 -8.85
C ILE A 248 -0.77 -2.37 -8.21
N GLY A 249 -0.81 -2.69 -6.93
CA GLY A 249 0.28 -3.39 -6.25
C GLY A 249 -0.17 -4.10 -4.99
N GLY A 250 0.67 -5.00 -4.48
CA GLY A 250 0.39 -5.84 -3.31
C GLY A 250 1.62 -6.61 -2.86
N GLU A 251 1.40 -7.63 -2.02
CA GLU A 251 2.45 -8.54 -1.54
C GLU A 251 2.11 -9.99 -1.92
N ALA A 252 3.14 -10.79 -2.19
CA ALA A 252 3.04 -12.22 -2.43
C ALA A 252 4.19 -12.96 -1.73
N GLU A 253 3.91 -14.13 -1.17
CA GLU A 253 4.92 -15.00 -0.59
C GLU A 253 5.41 -16.01 -1.64
N ILE A 254 6.74 -16.15 -1.76
CA ILE A 254 7.40 -17.01 -2.75
C ILE A 254 8.35 -17.94 -2.00
N ASP A 255 8.02 -19.22 -1.86
CA ASP A 255 8.93 -20.23 -1.27
C ASP A 255 10.01 -20.72 -2.24
#